data_AF-A0A811KTE0-F1
#
_entry.id   AF-A0A811KTE0-F1
#
_cell.length_a   1.000
_cell.length_b   1.000
_cell.length_c   1.000
_cell.angle_alpha   90.00
_cell.angle_beta   90.00
_cell.angle_gamma   90.00
#
_symmetry.space_group_name_H-M   'P 1'
#
loop_
_entity.id
_entity.type
_entity.pdbx_description
1 polymer ?
#
loop_
_entity_poly.entity_id
_entity_poly.type
_entity_poly.pdbx_seq_one_letter_code
_entity_poly.pdbx_strand_id
1 'polypeptide(L)'
;MLDFYTLFAIDQSAPASEIKSAYHKFLLKVHPDKNLDKPQTEQEYRAVNLAQQAYSTLRNPSLRKTYDLWLREQRLREERELISEEFELEKDETSLETECRCGAIFEIEESELANVLDYALFECSNCSLCFKVSTSQRHG
;
A
#
# COMPACT_ATOMS: atom_id res chain seq x y z
N MET A 1 6.52 1.78 -7.21
CA MET A 1 5.59 1.45 -6.12
C MET A 1 6.28 0.59 -5.05
N LEU A 2 6.02 0.88 -3.79
CA LEU A 2 6.38 0.07 -2.62
C LEU A 2 5.28 -0.97 -2.36
N ASP A 3 5.66 -2.22 -2.09
CA ASP A 3 4.74 -3.33 -1.87
C ASP A 3 4.98 -4.07 -0.53
N PHE A 4 4.04 -4.92 -0.11
CA PHE A 4 4.11 -5.65 1.16
C PHE A 4 5.33 -6.58 1.28
N TYR A 5 5.86 -7.07 0.17
CA TYR A 5 7.06 -7.92 0.16
C TYR A 5 8.32 -7.08 0.36
N THR A 6 8.40 -5.94 -0.34
CA THR A 6 9.49 -4.96 -0.17
C THR A 6 9.51 -4.36 1.24
N LEU A 7 8.35 -4.14 1.88
CA LEU A 7 8.24 -3.70 3.28
C LEU A 7 8.97 -4.66 4.24
N PHE A 8 8.88 -5.97 3.99
CA PHE A 8 9.56 -6.99 4.77
C PHE A 8 10.93 -7.40 4.22
N ALA A 9 11.36 -6.81 3.10
CA ALA A 9 12.58 -7.14 2.37
C ALA A 9 12.68 -8.66 2.04
N ILE A 10 11.57 -9.23 1.56
CA ILE A 10 11.46 -10.63 1.13
C ILE A 10 11.01 -10.72 -0.32
N ASP A 11 11.20 -11.87 -0.96
CA ASP A 11 10.74 -12.12 -2.32
C ASP A 11 9.22 -12.42 -2.37
N GLN A 12 8.57 -12.10 -3.49
CA GLN A 12 7.14 -12.42 -3.70
C GLN A 12 6.86 -13.92 -3.66
N SER A 13 7.84 -14.77 -3.95
CA SER A 13 7.76 -16.24 -3.84
C SER A 13 8.02 -16.77 -2.42
N ALA A 14 8.29 -15.91 -1.43
CA ALA A 14 8.62 -16.32 -0.07
C ALA A 14 7.52 -17.23 0.55
N PRO A 15 7.91 -18.33 1.21
CA PRO A 15 6.96 -19.20 1.89
C PRO A 15 6.38 -18.51 3.14
N ALA A 16 5.23 -19.01 3.62
CA ALA A 16 4.55 -18.44 4.79
C ALA A 16 5.42 -18.41 6.06
N SER A 17 6.36 -19.36 6.20
CA SER A 17 7.33 -19.37 7.30
C SER A 17 8.25 -18.15 7.27
N GLU A 18 8.74 -17.78 6.08
CA GLU A 18 9.63 -16.64 5.89
C GLU A 18 8.90 -15.31 6.12
N ILE A 19 7.66 -15.19 5.61
CA ILE A 19 6.79 -14.02 5.85
C ILE A 19 6.59 -13.79 7.35
N LYS A 20 6.28 -14.86 8.10
CA LYS A 20 6.12 -14.80 9.55
C LYS A 20 7.42 -14.38 10.25
N SER A 21 8.55 -14.97 9.87
CA SER A 21 9.85 -14.61 10.42
C SER A 21 10.24 -13.15 10.13
N ALA A 22 9.96 -12.66 8.93
CA ALA A 22 10.25 -11.29 8.53
C ALA A 22 9.37 -10.28 9.29
N TYR A 23 8.07 -10.56 9.43
CA TYR A 23 7.16 -9.77 10.26
C TYR A 23 7.62 -9.69 11.72
N HIS A 24 8.02 -10.81 12.34
CA HIS A 24 8.55 -10.80 13.70
C HIS A 24 9.85 -9.97 13.81
N LYS A 25 10.76 -10.08 12.84
CA LYS A 25 11.98 -9.26 12.80
C LYS A 25 11.65 -7.78 12.65
N PHE A 26 10.64 -7.43 11.86
CA PHE A 26 10.16 -6.05 11.71
C PHE A 26 9.66 -5.50 13.05
N LEU A 27 8.76 -6.22 13.72
CA LEU A 27 8.24 -5.79 15.03
C LEU A 27 9.36 -5.62 16.07
N LEU A 28 10.35 -6.51 16.09
CA LEU A 28 11.51 -6.41 17.00
C LEU A 28 12.41 -5.19 16.75
N LYS A 29 12.33 -4.55 15.57
CA LYS A 29 13.02 -3.29 15.28
C LYS A 29 12.23 -2.08 15.78
N VAL A 30 10.90 -2.17 15.77
CA VAL A 30 9.98 -1.06 16.12
C VAL A 30 9.41 -1.23 17.55
N HIS A 31 9.83 -2.26 18.29
CA HIS A 31 9.29 -2.59 19.60
C HIS A 31 9.64 -1.53 20.66
N PRO A 32 8.66 -1.04 21.45
CA PRO A 32 8.88 -0.01 22.46
C PRO A 32 9.89 -0.40 23.54
N ASP A 33 10.02 -1.69 23.93
CA ASP A 33 11.06 -2.15 24.88
C ASP A 33 12.50 -1.84 24.44
N LYS A 34 12.77 -1.68 23.14
CA LYS A 34 14.11 -1.28 22.67
C LYS A 34 14.28 0.24 22.59
N ASN A 35 13.19 0.97 22.71
CA ASN A 35 13.10 2.43 22.66
C ASN A 35 12.51 2.99 23.97
N LEU A 36 12.79 2.35 25.12
CA LEU A 36 12.26 2.75 26.43
C LEU A 36 12.58 4.21 26.80
N ASP A 37 13.68 4.74 26.26
CA ASP A 37 14.16 6.10 26.52
C ASP A 37 13.64 7.12 25.49
N LYS A 38 12.81 6.72 24.51
CA LYS A 38 12.28 7.59 23.46
C LYS A 38 10.77 7.46 23.33
N PRO A 39 10.02 8.57 23.29
CA PRO A 39 8.61 8.50 22.93
C PRO A 39 8.48 7.90 21.52
N GLN A 40 7.62 6.90 21.36
CA GLN A 40 7.31 6.37 20.04
C GLN A 40 6.78 7.49 19.15
N THR A 41 7.39 7.61 17.98
CA THR A 41 7.03 8.61 16.98
C THR A 41 5.76 8.19 16.23
N GLU A 42 5.01 9.16 15.70
CA GLU A 42 3.87 8.90 14.81
C GLU A 42 4.27 7.98 13.64
N GLN A 43 5.50 8.11 13.15
CA GLN A 43 6.08 7.28 12.09
C GLN A 43 6.24 5.81 12.50
N GLU A 44 6.69 5.54 13.73
CA GLU A 44 6.84 4.16 14.23
C GLU A 44 5.48 3.47 14.43
N TYR A 45 4.48 4.17 14.95
CA TYR A 45 3.11 3.63 15.07
C TYR A 45 2.53 3.27 13.69
N ARG A 46 2.72 4.15 12.70
CA ARG A 46 2.29 3.91 11.32
C ARG A 46 2.99 2.68 10.72
N ALA A 47 4.31 2.60 10.89
CA ALA A 47 5.09 1.47 10.41
C ALA A 47 4.61 0.13 11.01
N VAL A 48 4.23 0.11 12.29
CA VAL A 48 3.63 -1.08 12.93
C VAL A 48 2.27 -1.43 12.31
N ASN A 49 1.40 -0.45 12.11
CA ASN A 49 0.07 -0.68 11.52
C ASN A 49 0.17 -1.24 10.09
N LEU A 50 1.04 -0.68 9.25
CA LEU A 50 1.29 -1.16 7.90
C LEU A 50 1.87 -2.57 7.90
N ALA A 51 2.81 -2.86 8.80
CA ALA A 51 3.36 -4.20 8.95
C ALA A 51 2.29 -5.21 9.41
N GLN A 52 1.40 -4.83 10.32
CA GLN A 52 0.27 -5.68 10.72
C GLN A 52 -0.65 -5.99 9.55
N GLN A 53 -1.02 -4.97 8.77
CA GLN A 53 -1.85 -5.10 7.58
C GLN A 53 -1.19 -6.00 6.53
N ALA A 54 0.06 -5.70 6.15
CA ALA A 54 0.84 -6.48 5.20
C ALA A 54 0.93 -7.96 5.63
N TYR A 55 1.24 -8.22 6.91
CA TYR A 55 1.29 -9.58 7.43
C TYR A 55 -0.07 -10.27 7.40
N SER A 56 -1.16 -9.57 7.74
CA SER A 56 -2.52 -10.13 7.71
C SER A 56 -2.91 -10.59 6.30
N THR A 57 -2.56 -9.79 5.28
CA THR A 57 -2.81 -10.08 3.87
C THR A 57 -1.94 -11.23 3.39
N LEU A 58 -0.63 -11.15 3.59
CA LEU A 58 0.34 -12.11 3.07
C LEU A 58 0.28 -13.49 3.75
N ARG A 59 -0.14 -13.56 5.02
CA ARG A 59 -0.31 -14.83 5.73
C ARG A 59 -1.51 -15.63 5.24
N ASN A 60 -2.58 -14.96 4.80
CA ASN A 60 -3.78 -15.62 4.34
C ASN A 60 -3.64 -15.95 2.84
N PRO A 61 -3.67 -17.23 2.41
CA PRO A 61 -3.47 -17.59 1.01
C PRO A 61 -4.45 -16.93 0.04
N SER A 62 -5.71 -16.75 0.44
CA SER A 62 -6.73 -16.12 -0.39
C SER A 62 -6.48 -14.62 -0.54
N LEU A 63 -6.19 -13.92 0.56
CA LEU A 63 -5.89 -12.48 0.52
C LEU A 63 -4.58 -12.21 -0.20
N ARG A 64 -3.55 -13.02 0.03
CA ARG A 64 -2.27 -12.96 -0.68
C ARG A 64 -2.47 -13.09 -2.19
N LYS A 65 -3.30 -14.05 -2.63
CA LYS A 65 -3.59 -14.23 -4.06
C LYS A 65 -4.26 -12.99 -4.66
N THR A 66 -5.25 -12.41 -3.97
CA THR A 66 -5.90 -11.17 -4.43
C THR A 66 -4.90 -10.01 -4.48
N TYR A 67 -4.05 -9.88 -3.46
CA TYR A 67 -2.99 -8.88 -3.42
C TYR A 67 -1.97 -9.06 -4.55
N ASP A 68 -1.55 -10.29 -4.84
CA ASP A 68 -0.61 -10.59 -5.91
C ASP A 68 -1.17 -10.24 -7.30
N LEU A 69 -2.47 -10.45 -7.52
CA LEU A 69 -3.17 -10.03 -8.74
C LEU A 69 -3.19 -8.50 -8.85
N TRP A 70 -3.61 -7.82 -7.79
CA TRP A 70 -3.61 -6.36 -7.73
C TRP A 70 -2.21 -5.78 -7.98
N LEU A 71 -1.18 -6.31 -7.30
CA LEU A 71 0.22 -5.88 -7.45
C LEU A 71 0.74 -6.08 -8.88
N ARG A 72 0.35 -7.18 -9.54
CA ARG A 72 0.67 -7.42 -10.94
C ARG A 72 0.00 -6.38 -11.86
N GLU A 73 -1.26 -6.07 -11.63
CA GLU A 73 -2.00 -5.05 -12.40
C GLU A 73 -1.36 -3.67 -12.23
N GLN A 74 -0.97 -3.30 -11.01
CA GLN A 74 -0.26 -2.06 -10.73
C GLN A 74 1.04 -1.94 -11.53
N ARG A 75 1.87 -2.99 -11.55
CA ARG A 75 3.12 -3.01 -12.33
C ARG A 75 2.85 -2.85 -13.83
N LEU A 76 1.83 -3.51 -14.37
CA LEU A 76 1.43 -3.35 -15.78
C LEU A 76 0.93 -1.94 -16.09
N ARG A 77 0.25 -1.29 -15.14
CA ARG A 77 -0.21 0.09 -15.29
C ARG A 77 0.96 1.08 -15.26
N GLU A 78 1.96 0.86 -14.40
CA GLU A 78 3.19 1.67 -14.36
C GLU A 78 3.91 1.65 -15.72
N GLU A 79 4.00 0.47 -16.35
CA GLU A 79 4.62 0.31 -17.67
C GLU A 79 3.87 1.03 -18.80
N ARG A 80 2.57 1.31 -18.64
CA ARG A 80 1.75 1.95 -19.69
C ARG A 80 1.89 3.48 -19.73
N GLU A 81 2.36 4.10 -18.65
CA GLU A 81 2.58 5.57 -18.52
C GLU A 81 1.37 6.46 -18.92
N LEU A 82 0.13 5.97 -18.82
CA LEU A 82 -1.09 6.71 -19.16
C LEU A 82 -1.71 7.42 -17.94
N ILE A 83 -0.92 8.23 -17.25
CA ILE A 83 -1.38 8.97 -16.07
C ILE A 83 -2.09 10.25 -16.51
N SER A 84 -3.36 10.39 -16.15
CA SER A 84 -4.13 11.62 -16.39
C SER A 84 -3.77 12.69 -15.37
N GLU A 85 -3.93 12.35 -14.09
CA GLU A 85 -3.76 13.26 -12.95
C GLU A 85 -3.20 12.49 -11.74
N GLU A 86 -2.50 13.22 -10.88
CA GLU A 86 -1.97 12.70 -9.62
C GLU A 86 -2.71 13.34 -8.45
N PHE A 87 -3.15 12.52 -7.51
CA PHE A 87 -3.77 12.95 -6.27
C PHE A 87 -2.90 12.53 -5.10
N GLU A 88 -2.83 13.39 -4.09
CA GLU A 88 -2.19 13.09 -2.82
C GLU A 88 -3.25 13.20 -1.73
N LEU A 89 -3.59 12.07 -1.10
CA LEU A 89 -4.60 12.02 -0.07
C LEU A 89 -4.11 12.64 1.23
N GLU A 90 -4.96 13.42 1.88
CA GLU A 90 -4.71 13.98 3.21
C GLU A 90 -4.81 12.89 4.30
N LYS A 91 -4.33 13.20 5.52
CA LYS A 91 -4.23 12.21 6.62
C LYS A 91 -5.56 11.59 7.05
N ASP A 92 -6.65 12.31 6.88
CA ASP A 92 -8.00 11.93 7.33
C ASP A 92 -8.87 11.44 6.16
N GLU A 93 -8.34 11.43 4.93
CA GLU A 93 -9.05 10.98 3.74
C GLU A 93 -8.88 9.47 3.55
N THR A 94 -10.00 8.75 3.63
CA THR A 94 -10.06 7.30 3.40
C THR A 94 -10.76 6.94 2.09
N SER A 95 -11.17 7.93 1.31
CA SER A 95 -11.75 7.75 -0.02
C SER A 95 -11.43 8.93 -0.91
N LEU A 96 -11.57 8.75 -2.22
CA LEU A 96 -11.42 9.80 -3.21
C LEU A 96 -12.58 9.74 -4.20
N GLU A 97 -13.26 10.87 -4.39
CA GLU A 97 -14.22 11.03 -5.49
C GLU A 97 -13.71 12.14 -6.43
N THR A 98 -13.56 11.84 -7.71
CA THR A 98 -13.07 12.78 -8.71
C THR A 98 -13.63 12.49 -10.09
N GLU A 99 -13.51 13.45 -11.02
CA GLU A 99 -14.00 13.32 -12.39
C GLU A 99 -12.83 13.13 -13.36
N CYS A 100 -12.92 12.08 -14.19
CA CYS A 100 -12.00 11.89 -15.30
C CYS A 100 -12.32 12.84 -16.45
N ARG A 101 -11.31 13.19 -17.26
CA ARG A 101 -11.45 14.04 -18.45
C ARG A 101 -12.49 13.55 -19.46
N CYS A 102 -12.86 12.26 -19.42
CA CYS A 102 -13.93 11.71 -20.24
C CYS A 102 -15.34 11.90 -19.64
N GLY A 103 -15.48 12.55 -18.49
CA GLY A 103 -16.72 12.77 -17.75
C GLY A 103 -17.16 11.61 -16.86
N ALA A 104 -16.31 10.60 -16.64
CA ALA A 104 -16.62 9.48 -15.75
C ALA A 104 -16.26 9.85 -14.31
N ILE A 105 -17.18 9.58 -13.38
CA ILE A 105 -16.92 9.71 -11.95
C ILE A 105 -16.10 8.50 -11.51
N PHE A 106 -15.07 8.78 -10.74
CA PHE A 106 -14.17 7.81 -10.19
C PHE A 106 -14.23 7.90 -8.66
N GLU A 107 -14.53 6.77 -8.04
CA GLU A 107 -14.65 6.64 -6.58
C GLU A 107 -13.67 5.56 -6.15
N ILE A 108 -12.72 5.92 -5.28
CA ILE A 108 -11.85 4.97 -4.60
C ILE A 108 -12.32 4.83 -3.17
N GLU A 109 -12.60 3.60 -2.76
CA GLU A 109 -12.95 3.29 -1.38
C GLU A 109 -11.73 2.99 -0.52
N GLU A 110 -11.91 3.09 0.81
CA GLU A 110 -10.88 2.74 1.81
C GLU A 110 -10.30 1.34 1.60
N SER A 111 -11.14 0.40 1.18
CA SER A 111 -10.75 -0.99 0.94
C SER A 111 -9.73 -1.15 -0.20
N GLU A 112 -9.76 -0.24 -1.19
CA GLU A 112 -8.81 -0.22 -2.29
C GLU A 112 -7.51 0.49 -1.91
N LEU A 113 -7.63 1.55 -1.10
CA LEU A 113 -6.48 2.26 -0.54
C LEU A 113 -5.70 1.43 0.48
N ALA A 114 -6.34 0.43 1.10
CA ALA A 114 -5.72 -0.47 2.07
C ALA A 114 -4.47 -1.20 1.53
N ASN A 115 -4.34 -1.37 0.21
CA ASN A 115 -3.17 -2.02 -0.39
C ASN A 115 -2.05 -1.04 -0.78
N VAL A 116 -2.30 0.27 -0.63
CA VAL A 116 -1.41 1.34 -1.08
C VAL A 116 -0.42 1.73 0.03
N LEU A 117 0.87 1.49 -0.21
CA LEU A 117 1.94 1.88 0.72
C LEU A 117 2.54 3.24 0.38
N ASP A 118 2.87 3.50 -0.88
CA ASP A 118 3.34 4.80 -1.37
C ASP A 118 2.28 5.42 -2.29
N TYR A 119 2.05 4.82 -3.44
CA TYR A 119 1.03 5.21 -4.41
C TYR A 119 0.50 3.98 -5.15
N ALA A 120 -0.66 4.14 -5.77
CA ALA A 120 -1.20 3.18 -6.72
C ALA A 120 -1.86 3.87 -7.91
N LEU A 121 -1.99 3.13 -9.00
CA LEU A 121 -2.61 3.53 -10.24
C LEU A 121 -4.01 2.93 -10.35
N PHE A 122 -4.98 3.79 -10.58
CA PHE A 122 -6.38 3.42 -10.71
C PHE A 122 -6.89 3.75 -12.10
N GLU A 123 -7.51 2.79 -12.78
CA GLU A 123 -7.99 2.97 -14.14
C GLU A 123 -9.35 3.67 -14.17
N CYS A 124 -9.54 4.52 -15.17
CA CYS A 124 -10.86 5.03 -15.49
C CYS A 124 -11.72 3.90 -16.08
N SER A 125 -12.96 3.79 -15.61
CA SER A 125 -13.93 2.79 -16.10
C SER A 125 -14.37 3.03 -17.55
N ASN A 126 -14.14 4.22 -18.10
CA ASN A 126 -14.65 4.65 -19.40
C ASN A 126 -13.56 5.03 -20.41
N CYS A 127 -12.29 5.07 -20.02
CA CYS A 127 -11.19 5.34 -20.94
C CYS A 127 -9.87 4.69 -20.47
N SER A 128 -8.81 4.81 -21.28
CA SER A 128 -7.52 4.19 -20.99
C SER A 128 -6.65 4.94 -19.97
N LEU A 129 -7.14 6.04 -19.41
CA LEU A 129 -6.39 6.88 -18.48
C LEU A 129 -6.36 6.26 -17.07
N CYS A 130 -5.28 6.50 -16.35
CA CYS A 130 -5.12 6.14 -14.95
C CYS A 130 -4.93 7.38 -14.08
N PHE A 131 -5.37 7.31 -12.84
CA PHE A 131 -5.04 8.27 -11.80
C PHE A 131 -3.97 7.68 -10.88
N LYS A 132 -2.96 8.48 -10.57
CA LYS A 132 -1.96 8.10 -9.57
C LYS A 132 -2.38 8.67 -8.23
N VAL A 133 -2.73 7.81 -7.30
CA VAL A 133 -3.14 8.22 -5.96
C VAL A 133 -2.05 7.84 -4.99
N SER A 134 -1.41 8.87 -4.46
CA SER A 134 -0.40 8.76 -3.41
C SER A 134 -1.09 8.96 -2.07
N THR A 135 -0.74 8.15 -1.10
CA THR A 135 -1.14 8.43 0.29
C THR A 135 -0.05 9.27 0.92
N SER A 136 -0.39 10.38 1.60
CA SER A 136 0.57 11.21 2.35
C SER A 136 1.18 10.43 3.52
N GLN A 137 2.00 9.44 3.21
CA GLN A 137 2.83 8.72 4.17
C GLN A 137 4.17 9.43 4.21
N ARG A 138 4.20 10.56 4.94
CA ARG A 138 5.35 11.46 5.12
C ARG A 138 6.69 10.70 5.10
N HIS A 139 7.37 10.75 3.96
CA HIS A 139 8.82 10.85 3.92
C HIS A 139 9.16 12.33 4.16
N GLY A 140 9.52 12.65 5.39
CA GLY A 140 9.87 14.01 5.82
C GLY A 140 10.00 14.11 7.32
#